data_AF-A0A6L9STK2-F1
#
_entry.id   AF-A0A6L9STK2-F1
#
_cell.length_a   1.000
_cell.length_b   1.000
_cell.length_c   1.000
_cell.angle_alpha   90.00
_cell.angle_beta   90.00
_cell.angle_gamma   90.00
#
_symmetry.space_group_name_H-M   'P 1'
#
loop_
_entity.id
_entity.type
_entity.pdbx_description
1 polymer ?
#
loop_
_entity_poly.entity_id
_entity_poly.type
_entity_poly.pdbx_seq_one_letter_code
_entity_poly.pdbx_strand_id
1 'polypeptide(L)'
;MSDVPRPVNSDSGNPHPVNSGSVRPRAANPRPSRVRDWIPDQPGAWVMALAPALAGFVAGGPTPYSVWLVVLWALCYCVQFAAARWLKSRFARRYRMPVADYGAALAVLGVPFVVVNPGILRWAPVYVVLAALSFLAAWLRKERSLWGNAVAVIASSLMATVVAPYGAHNPLHVMMPSTAVMISAVFAVTQFGSVLFVKTMIRERGSRAYLVASIAWHAALFAGVTWRIGSFLPAVGMDDGSWIPSPLMWGELVSAWLLARAIALPWIGSRRRVRPVVVGMVEMVSSLLVFVAVPAMTAA
;
A
#
# COMPACT_ATOMS: atom_id res chain seq x y z
N MET A 1 75.49 56.13 -2.51
CA MET A 1 76.75 55.44 -2.83
C MET A 1 76.58 53.99 -2.39
N SER A 2 76.47 52.98 -3.23
CA SER A 2 77.07 52.75 -4.56
C SER A 2 76.18 51.90 -5.50
N ASP A 3 76.31 52.19 -6.79
CA ASP A 3 75.67 51.66 -8.02
C ASP A 3 75.70 50.11 -8.21
N VAL A 4 74.63 49.38 -8.63
CA VAL A 4 74.01 49.11 -9.99
C VAL A 4 74.93 48.27 -10.92
N PRO A 5 74.53 47.19 -11.67
CA PRO A 5 73.31 47.02 -12.50
C PRO A 5 72.60 45.63 -12.57
N ARG A 6 71.39 45.63 -13.18
CA ARG A 6 70.62 44.47 -13.69
C ARG A 6 71.28 43.82 -14.92
N PRO A 7 70.82 42.60 -15.31
CA PRO A 7 70.24 42.50 -16.64
C PRO A 7 68.89 41.76 -16.70
N VAL A 8 68.18 42.09 -17.77
CA VAL A 8 66.92 41.54 -18.31
C VAL A 8 67.24 40.36 -19.23
N ASN A 9 66.34 39.36 -19.29
CA ASN A 9 65.91 38.56 -20.47
C ASN A 9 65.16 37.31 -19.93
N SER A 10 63.85 37.15 -20.11
CA SER A 10 63.07 36.86 -21.34
C SER A 10 63.26 35.43 -21.86
N ASP A 11 62.12 34.85 -22.26
CA ASP A 11 61.93 33.59 -22.99
C ASP A 11 62.04 32.27 -22.19
N SER A 12 61.26 31.23 -22.45
CA SER A 12 60.04 30.98 -23.24
C SER A 12 59.83 29.46 -23.15
N GLY A 13 58.60 28.99 -23.00
CA GLY A 13 58.13 27.66 -23.44
C GLY A 13 58.90 26.40 -23.05
N ASN A 14 58.36 25.58 -22.14
CA ASN A 14 57.47 24.46 -22.54
C ASN A 14 56.97 23.70 -21.30
N PRO A 15 55.66 23.40 -21.18
CA PRO A 15 55.15 22.51 -20.15
C PRO A 15 55.48 21.05 -20.47
N HIS A 16 55.86 20.30 -19.44
CA HIS A 16 56.05 18.85 -19.46
C HIS A 16 54.88 18.12 -20.15
N PRO A 17 55.13 17.05 -20.92
CA PRO A 17 54.06 16.28 -21.53
C PRO A 17 53.24 15.58 -20.42
N VAL A 18 52.04 16.09 -20.17
CA VAL A 18 51.03 15.40 -19.37
C VAL A 18 50.61 14.17 -20.16
N ASN A 19 51.06 13.01 -19.69
CA ASN A 19 50.67 11.71 -20.19
C ASN A 19 49.14 11.59 -20.09
N SER A 20 48.45 11.85 -21.20
CA SER A 20 47.00 11.69 -21.35
C SER A 20 46.67 10.21 -21.45
N GLY A 21 46.83 9.52 -20.32
CA GLY A 21 46.26 8.20 -20.12
C GLY A 21 44.76 8.27 -20.37
N SER A 22 44.33 7.82 -21.53
CA SER A 22 42.93 7.63 -21.86
C SER A 22 42.29 6.73 -20.80
N VAL A 23 41.62 7.34 -19.82
CA VAL A 23 40.80 6.63 -18.85
C VAL A 23 39.61 6.08 -19.62
N ARG A 24 39.76 4.86 -20.15
CA ARG A 24 38.61 4.09 -20.67
C ARG A 24 37.55 4.08 -19.56
N PRO A 25 36.29 4.45 -19.85
CA PRO A 25 35.24 4.37 -18.85
C PRO A 25 35.18 2.93 -18.36
N ARG A 26 35.52 2.72 -17.09
CA ARG A 26 35.51 1.41 -16.45
C ARG A 26 34.10 0.88 -16.58
N ALA A 27 33.91 -0.13 -17.44
CA ALA A 27 32.62 -0.76 -17.67
C ALA A 27 32.02 -1.10 -16.29
N ALA A 28 30.91 -0.43 -15.95
CA ALA A 28 30.26 -0.64 -14.67
C ALA A 28 29.76 -2.09 -14.65
N ASN A 29 30.45 -2.95 -13.90
CA ASN A 29 30.02 -4.34 -13.72
C ASN A 29 28.54 -4.35 -13.30
N PRO A 30 27.68 -5.12 -13.98
CA PRO A 30 26.30 -5.28 -13.57
C PRO A 30 26.30 -5.80 -12.13
N ARG A 31 25.86 -4.97 -11.18
CA ARG A 31 25.73 -5.39 -9.78
C ARG A 31 24.76 -6.58 -9.75
N PRO A 32 25.09 -7.70 -9.09
CA PRO A 32 24.21 -8.86 -9.04
C PRO A 32 22.84 -8.47 -8.47
N SER A 33 21.78 -9.03 -9.04
CA SER A 33 20.41 -8.84 -8.55
C SER A 33 20.36 -9.27 -7.08
N ARG A 34 19.98 -8.36 -6.18
CA ARG A 34 19.83 -8.69 -4.75
C ARG A 34 18.45 -9.29 -4.54
N VAL A 35 18.26 -10.12 -3.52
CA VAL A 35 16.93 -10.65 -3.11
C VAL A 35 15.90 -9.52 -2.94
N ARG A 36 16.34 -8.32 -2.52
CA ARG A 36 15.52 -7.09 -2.46
C ARG A 36 14.95 -6.61 -3.80
N ASP A 37 15.53 -7.05 -4.92
CA ASP A 37 15.03 -6.78 -6.28
C ASP A 37 13.82 -7.65 -6.63
N TRP A 38 13.61 -8.76 -5.91
CA TRP A 38 12.57 -9.75 -6.19
C TRP A 38 11.34 -9.62 -5.28
N ILE A 39 11.53 -9.33 -3.98
CA ILE A 39 10.44 -9.33 -3.00
C ILE A 39 10.32 -7.94 -2.30
N PRO A 40 9.09 -7.43 -2.07
CA PRO A 40 8.85 -6.27 -1.22
C PRO A 40 9.42 -6.46 0.18
N ASP A 41 10.26 -5.51 0.60
CA ASP A 41 11.03 -5.54 1.85
C ASP A 41 10.27 -4.97 3.07
N GLN A 42 9.02 -4.58 2.88
CA GLN A 42 8.20 -3.94 3.91
C GLN A 42 7.05 -4.85 4.33
N PRO A 43 7.11 -5.49 5.51
CA PRO A 43 6.05 -6.39 5.97
C PRO A 43 4.70 -5.67 6.11
N GLY A 44 4.70 -4.38 6.47
CA GLY A 44 3.47 -3.59 6.52
C GLY A 44 2.79 -3.41 5.16
N ALA A 45 3.54 -3.37 4.06
CA ALA A 45 2.95 -3.25 2.72
C ALA A 45 2.23 -4.54 2.29
N TRP A 46 2.77 -5.71 2.68
CA TRP A 46 2.10 -7.00 2.50
C TRP A 46 0.80 -7.07 3.27
N VAL A 47 0.79 -6.67 4.54
CA VAL A 47 -0.43 -6.67 5.37
C VAL A 47 -1.49 -5.77 4.74
N MET A 48 -1.15 -4.54 4.35
CA MET A 48 -2.13 -3.64 3.72
C MET A 48 -2.66 -4.18 2.37
N ALA A 49 -1.80 -4.81 1.58
CA ALA A 49 -2.19 -5.36 0.28
C ALA A 49 -3.05 -6.63 0.39
N LEU A 50 -2.80 -7.49 1.37
CA LEU A 50 -3.48 -8.78 1.49
C LEU A 50 -4.65 -8.79 2.47
N ALA A 51 -4.65 -7.91 3.48
CA ALA A 51 -5.66 -7.92 4.55
C ALA A 51 -7.11 -7.88 4.03
N PRO A 52 -7.50 -7.05 3.04
CA PRO A 52 -8.89 -7.05 2.59
C PRO A 52 -9.26 -8.36 1.87
N ALA A 53 -8.37 -8.89 1.03
CA ALA A 53 -8.59 -10.17 0.35
C ALA A 53 -8.75 -11.31 1.37
N LEU A 54 -7.92 -11.32 2.42
CA LEU A 54 -7.99 -12.29 3.51
C LEU A 54 -9.27 -12.12 4.35
N ALA A 55 -9.74 -10.88 4.57
CA ALA A 55 -10.99 -10.65 5.28
C ALA A 55 -12.19 -11.12 4.46
N GLY A 56 -12.19 -10.89 3.14
CA GLY A 56 -13.17 -11.47 2.23
C GLY A 56 -13.13 -12.99 2.18
N PHE A 57 -11.94 -13.60 2.26
CA PHE A 57 -11.76 -15.04 2.37
C PHE A 57 -12.35 -15.60 3.67
N VAL A 58 -12.08 -14.96 4.82
CA VAL A 58 -12.63 -15.37 6.12
C VAL A 58 -14.16 -15.23 6.13
N ALA A 59 -14.69 -14.11 5.62
CA ALA A 59 -16.12 -13.88 5.54
C ALA A 59 -16.83 -14.86 4.59
N GLY A 60 -16.24 -15.11 3.41
CA GLY A 60 -16.77 -16.05 2.43
C GLY A 60 -16.60 -17.52 2.83
N GLY A 61 -15.61 -17.85 3.65
CA GLY A 61 -15.27 -19.22 4.04
C GLY A 61 -14.29 -19.92 3.08
N PRO A 62 -13.53 -20.90 3.57
CA PRO A 62 -12.48 -21.57 2.79
C PRO A 62 -13.06 -22.55 1.77
N THR A 63 -12.63 -22.43 0.52
CA THR A 63 -12.84 -23.40 -0.57
C THR A 63 -11.54 -23.48 -1.39
N PRO A 64 -11.35 -24.52 -2.21
CA PRO A 64 -10.21 -24.57 -3.13
C PRO A 64 -10.12 -23.32 -4.02
N TYR A 65 -11.25 -22.79 -4.48
CA TYR A 65 -11.30 -21.59 -5.33
C TYR A 65 -10.96 -20.30 -4.57
N SER A 66 -11.46 -20.13 -3.34
CA SER A 66 -11.15 -18.93 -2.55
C SER A 66 -9.69 -18.92 -2.10
N VAL A 67 -9.10 -20.08 -1.75
CA VAL A 67 -7.66 -20.21 -1.49
C VAL A 67 -6.84 -19.90 -2.74
N TRP A 68 -7.19 -20.49 -3.88
CA TRP A 68 -6.49 -20.24 -5.15
C TRP A 68 -6.53 -18.75 -5.52
N LEU A 69 -7.67 -18.09 -5.36
CA LEU A 69 -7.81 -16.67 -5.66
C LEU A 69 -6.96 -15.77 -4.75
N VAL A 70 -6.83 -16.10 -3.46
CA VAL A 70 -5.92 -15.38 -2.54
C VAL A 70 -4.45 -15.57 -2.95
N VAL A 71 -4.07 -16.77 -3.38
CA VAL A 71 -2.71 -17.03 -3.92
C VAL A 71 -2.47 -16.23 -5.20
N LEU A 72 -3.44 -16.18 -6.11
CA LEU A 72 -3.37 -15.35 -7.32
C LEU A 72 -3.26 -13.86 -6.97
N TRP A 73 -3.97 -13.39 -5.95
CA TRP A 73 -3.85 -12.00 -5.49
C TRP A 73 -2.44 -11.65 -5.00
N ALA A 74 -1.84 -12.52 -4.17
CA ALA A 74 -0.47 -12.35 -3.71
C ALA A 74 0.54 -12.35 -4.89
N LEU A 75 0.30 -13.19 -5.89
CA LEU A 75 1.12 -13.24 -7.10
C LEU A 75 0.94 -11.98 -7.97
N CYS A 76 -0.28 -11.49 -8.13
CA CYS A 76 -0.57 -10.20 -8.79
C CYS A 76 0.17 -9.04 -8.10
N TYR A 77 0.24 -9.04 -6.77
CA TYR A 77 1.02 -8.05 -6.03
C TYR A 77 2.52 -8.12 -6.35
N CYS A 78 3.10 -9.32 -6.43
CA CYS A 78 4.49 -9.53 -6.86
C CYS A 78 4.73 -9.05 -8.30
N VAL A 79 3.84 -9.39 -9.24
CA VAL A 79 3.89 -8.92 -10.63
C VAL A 79 3.84 -7.39 -10.67
N GLN A 80 2.89 -6.77 -9.97
CA GLN A 80 2.74 -5.32 -9.92
C GLN A 80 4.02 -4.65 -9.42
N PHE A 81 4.63 -5.20 -8.38
CA PHE A 81 5.87 -4.68 -7.80
C PHE A 81 7.06 -4.78 -8.76
N ALA A 82 7.25 -5.94 -9.39
CA ALA A 82 8.31 -6.15 -10.39
C ALA A 82 8.09 -5.25 -11.62
N ALA A 83 6.87 -5.19 -12.13
CA ALA A 83 6.49 -4.41 -13.30
C ALA A 83 6.63 -2.90 -13.05
N ALA A 84 6.21 -2.41 -11.88
CA ALA A 84 6.38 -1.00 -11.50
C ALA A 84 7.86 -0.59 -11.51
N ARG A 85 8.77 -1.43 -10.98
CA ARG A 85 10.22 -1.17 -11.01
C ARG A 85 10.77 -1.18 -12.43
N TRP A 86 10.33 -2.13 -13.24
CA TRP A 86 10.75 -2.23 -14.64
C TRP A 86 10.31 -0.99 -15.44
N LEU A 87 9.06 -0.56 -15.31
CA LEU A 87 8.53 0.66 -15.91
C LEU A 87 9.28 1.92 -15.44
N LYS A 88 9.48 2.06 -14.13
CA LYS A 88 10.22 3.19 -13.52
C LYS A 88 11.66 3.30 -14.03
N SER A 89 12.27 2.17 -14.33
CA SER A 89 13.62 2.06 -14.89
C SER A 89 13.68 2.27 -16.41
N ARG A 90 12.56 2.62 -17.06
CA ARG A 90 12.43 2.70 -18.53
C ARG A 90 12.83 1.40 -19.21
N PHE A 91 12.28 0.30 -18.70
CA PHE A 91 12.45 -1.05 -19.22
C PHE A 91 13.88 -1.61 -19.15
N ALA A 92 14.66 -1.22 -18.12
CA ALA A 92 16.02 -1.71 -17.95
C ALA A 92 16.09 -3.25 -17.88
N ARG A 93 17.03 -3.85 -18.62
CA ARG A 93 17.19 -5.31 -18.76
C ARG A 93 17.29 -6.05 -17.42
N ARG A 94 17.86 -5.40 -16.39
CA ARG A 94 18.01 -5.94 -15.03
C ARG A 94 16.69 -6.39 -14.40
N TYR A 95 15.58 -5.70 -14.68
CA TYR A 95 14.28 -5.99 -14.06
C TYR A 95 13.36 -6.85 -14.95
N ARG A 96 13.83 -7.26 -16.14
CA ARG A 96 13.02 -8.06 -17.07
C ARG A 96 12.76 -9.48 -16.55
N MET A 97 13.77 -10.12 -15.92
CA MET A 97 13.64 -11.49 -15.44
C MET A 97 12.56 -11.63 -14.35
N PRO A 98 12.55 -10.81 -13.27
CA PRO A 98 11.47 -10.88 -12.28
C PRO A 98 10.07 -10.67 -12.86
N VAL A 99 9.92 -9.76 -13.83
CA VAL A 99 8.63 -9.52 -14.50
C VAL A 99 8.20 -10.74 -15.33
N ALA A 100 9.13 -11.34 -16.06
CA ALA A 100 8.86 -12.52 -16.86
C ALA A 100 8.51 -13.73 -15.99
N ASP A 101 9.26 -13.97 -14.91
CA ASP A 101 9.05 -15.14 -14.04
C ASP A 101 7.74 -15.03 -13.26
N TYR A 102 7.47 -13.88 -12.62
CA TYR A 102 6.18 -13.68 -11.94
C TYR A 102 5.02 -13.62 -12.93
N GLY A 103 5.21 -13.04 -14.12
CA GLY A 103 4.19 -13.02 -15.17
C GLY A 103 3.87 -14.41 -15.71
N ALA A 104 4.89 -15.26 -15.92
CA ALA A 104 4.72 -16.64 -16.33
C ALA A 104 4.02 -17.46 -15.24
N ALA A 105 4.45 -17.34 -13.98
CA ALA A 105 3.78 -17.99 -12.86
C ALA A 105 2.31 -17.55 -12.76
N LEU A 106 2.02 -16.26 -12.96
CA LEU A 106 0.65 -15.74 -12.94
C LEU A 106 -0.16 -16.27 -14.11
N ALA A 107 0.42 -16.42 -15.30
CA ALA A 107 -0.28 -17.02 -16.44
C ALA A 107 -0.58 -18.50 -16.18
N VAL A 108 0.41 -19.27 -15.70
CA VAL A 108 0.28 -20.71 -15.42
C VAL A 108 -0.78 -20.99 -14.36
N LEU A 109 -0.87 -20.17 -13.31
CA LEU A 109 -1.86 -20.36 -12.24
C LEU A 109 -3.19 -19.64 -12.52
N GLY A 110 -3.15 -18.49 -13.20
CA GLY A 110 -4.30 -17.62 -13.41
C GLY A 110 -5.17 -18.05 -14.59
N VAL A 111 -4.57 -18.50 -15.71
CA VAL A 111 -5.34 -18.95 -16.88
C VAL A 111 -6.25 -20.13 -16.53
N PRO A 112 -5.78 -21.20 -15.85
CA PRO A 112 -6.67 -22.29 -15.45
C PRO A 112 -7.79 -21.82 -14.52
N PHE A 113 -7.50 -20.90 -13.59
CA PHE A 113 -8.54 -20.35 -12.71
C PHE A 113 -9.64 -19.63 -13.51
N VAL A 114 -9.27 -18.80 -14.50
CA VAL A 114 -10.22 -18.09 -15.37
C VAL A 114 -11.03 -19.05 -16.23
N VAL A 115 -10.41 -20.12 -16.74
CA VAL A 115 -11.10 -21.15 -17.53
C VAL A 115 -12.18 -21.85 -16.70
N VAL A 116 -11.87 -22.17 -15.43
CA VAL A 116 -12.85 -22.81 -14.53
C VAL A 116 -13.89 -21.81 -14.01
N ASN A 117 -13.50 -20.54 -13.82
CA ASN A 117 -14.34 -19.49 -13.23
C ASN A 117 -14.44 -18.24 -14.14
N PRO A 118 -15.07 -18.33 -15.32
CA PRO A 118 -15.10 -17.23 -16.28
C PRO A 118 -15.79 -15.97 -15.73
N GLY A 119 -16.69 -16.12 -14.75
CA GLY A 119 -17.36 -15.02 -14.07
C GLY A 119 -16.41 -14.02 -13.39
N ILE A 120 -15.14 -14.38 -13.14
CA ILE A 120 -14.14 -13.45 -12.60
C ILE A 120 -13.85 -12.28 -13.57
N LEU A 121 -14.03 -12.50 -14.87
CA LEU A 121 -13.67 -11.53 -15.92
C LEU A 121 -14.49 -10.23 -15.87
N ARG A 122 -15.65 -10.22 -15.22
CA ARG A 122 -16.41 -8.99 -15.00
C ARG A 122 -15.66 -7.94 -14.17
N TRP A 123 -14.71 -8.37 -13.34
CA TRP A 123 -13.87 -7.48 -12.54
C TRP A 123 -12.69 -6.96 -13.36
N ALA A 124 -12.39 -7.57 -14.51
CA ALA A 124 -11.26 -7.21 -15.35
C ALA A 124 -11.29 -5.74 -15.80
N PRO A 125 -12.42 -5.13 -16.25
CA PRO A 125 -12.44 -3.73 -16.63
C PRO A 125 -11.98 -2.80 -15.50
N VAL A 126 -12.48 -3.02 -14.28
CA VAL A 126 -12.11 -2.21 -13.10
C VAL A 126 -10.63 -2.40 -12.75
N TYR A 127 -10.16 -3.65 -12.70
CA TYR A 127 -8.75 -3.93 -12.37
C TYR A 127 -7.78 -3.49 -13.47
N VAL A 128 -8.18 -3.50 -14.75
CA VAL A 128 -7.39 -2.95 -15.85
C VAL A 128 -7.20 -1.44 -15.67
N VAL A 129 -8.26 -0.71 -15.34
CA VAL A 129 -8.16 0.74 -15.05
C VAL A 129 -7.26 0.99 -13.84
N LEU A 130 -7.45 0.26 -12.75
CA LEU A 130 -6.62 0.41 -11.54
C LEU A 130 -5.15 0.05 -11.80
N ALA A 131 -4.89 -1.02 -12.55
CA ALA A 131 -3.54 -1.42 -12.95
C ALA A 131 -2.90 -0.35 -13.84
N ALA A 132 -3.62 0.15 -14.86
CA ALA A 132 -3.14 1.20 -15.75
C ALA A 132 -2.79 2.49 -14.98
N LEU A 133 -3.65 2.92 -14.05
CA LEU A 133 -3.36 4.06 -13.18
C LEU A 133 -2.14 3.80 -12.28
N SER A 134 -2.03 2.61 -11.71
CA SER A 134 -0.88 2.23 -10.87
C SER A 134 0.43 2.22 -11.67
N PHE A 135 0.42 1.69 -12.90
CA PHE A 135 1.56 1.73 -13.81
C PHE A 135 1.89 3.14 -14.30
N LEU A 136 0.89 3.97 -14.55
CA LEU A 136 1.07 5.39 -14.84
C LEU A 136 1.74 6.10 -13.67
N ALA A 137 1.35 5.77 -12.42
CA ALA A 137 1.99 6.32 -11.22
C ALA A 137 3.46 5.91 -11.14
N ALA A 138 3.76 4.64 -11.46
CA ALA A 138 5.13 4.12 -11.51
C ALA A 138 5.97 4.81 -12.59
N TRP A 139 5.42 4.96 -13.79
CA TRP A 139 6.08 5.61 -14.92
C TRP A 139 6.41 7.08 -14.65
N LEU A 140 5.45 7.81 -14.08
CA LEU A 140 5.61 9.21 -13.67
C LEU A 140 6.46 9.36 -12.40
N ARG A 141 6.92 8.25 -11.79
CA ARG A 141 7.63 8.21 -10.50
C ARG A 141 6.83 8.85 -9.35
N LYS A 142 5.51 8.87 -9.48
CA LYS A 142 4.53 9.42 -8.53
C LYS A 142 3.83 8.33 -7.71
N GLU A 143 4.40 7.13 -7.59
CA GLU A 143 3.90 6.02 -6.73
C GLU A 143 3.57 6.47 -5.29
N ARG A 144 4.28 7.49 -4.81
CA ARG A 144 4.16 8.04 -3.46
C ARG A 144 3.12 9.15 -3.33
N SER A 145 2.47 9.56 -4.43
CA SER A 145 1.42 10.57 -4.47
C SER A 145 0.16 10.11 -3.74
N LEU A 146 -0.75 11.03 -3.42
CA LEU A 146 -2.02 10.62 -2.79
C LEU A 146 -2.85 9.74 -3.72
N TRP A 147 -2.95 10.10 -5.00
CA TRP A 147 -3.72 9.32 -5.98
C TRP A 147 -3.12 7.92 -6.22
N GLY A 148 -1.79 7.77 -6.25
CA GLY A 148 -1.14 6.47 -6.44
C GLY A 148 -1.41 5.53 -5.26
N ASN A 149 -1.35 6.05 -4.03
CA ASN A 149 -1.73 5.28 -2.86
C ASN A 149 -3.25 4.99 -2.84
N ALA A 150 -4.10 5.93 -3.27
CA ALA A 150 -5.54 5.72 -3.37
C ALA A 150 -5.88 4.56 -4.31
N VAL A 151 -5.27 4.52 -5.49
CA VAL A 151 -5.45 3.43 -6.47
C VAL A 151 -5.06 2.08 -5.86
N ALA A 152 -3.92 2.02 -5.15
CA ALA A 152 -3.49 0.79 -4.49
C ALA A 152 -4.44 0.36 -3.37
N VAL A 153 -4.93 1.30 -2.55
CA VAL A 153 -5.90 1.03 -1.48
C VAL A 153 -7.22 0.54 -2.07
N ILE A 154 -7.73 1.17 -3.12
CA ILE A 154 -8.97 0.77 -3.80
C ILE A 154 -8.81 -0.64 -4.38
N ALA A 155 -7.72 -0.91 -5.11
CA ALA A 155 -7.47 -2.22 -5.69
C ALA A 155 -7.37 -3.34 -4.64
N SER A 156 -6.67 -3.06 -3.53
CA SER A 156 -6.57 -3.97 -2.39
C SER A 156 -7.92 -4.21 -1.74
N SER A 157 -8.64 -3.13 -1.43
CA SER A 157 -9.89 -3.18 -0.68
C SER A 157 -11.02 -3.83 -1.46
N LEU A 158 -11.10 -3.59 -2.78
CA LEU A 158 -12.09 -4.22 -3.66
C LEU A 158 -11.96 -5.75 -3.68
N MET A 159 -10.76 -6.28 -3.43
CA MET A 159 -10.49 -7.71 -3.47
C MET A 159 -11.33 -8.50 -2.44
N ALA A 160 -11.77 -7.87 -1.36
CA ALA A 160 -12.71 -8.51 -0.43
C ALA A 160 -14.04 -8.88 -1.11
N THR A 161 -14.58 -7.99 -1.95
CA THR A 161 -15.78 -8.24 -2.77
C THR A 161 -15.53 -9.29 -3.85
N VAL A 162 -14.30 -9.36 -4.38
CA VAL A 162 -13.93 -10.34 -5.41
C VAL A 162 -13.79 -11.75 -4.84
N VAL A 163 -13.22 -11.88 -3.63
CA VAL A 163 -12.90 -13.18 -3.02
C VAL A 163 -14.10 -13.83 -2.34
N ALA A 164 -14.91 -13.06 -1.61
CA ALA A 164 -16.01 -13.61 -0.81
C ALA A 164 -17.02 -14.48 -1.60
N PRO A 165 -17.37 -14.17 -2.87
CA PRO A 165 -18.30 -14.98 -3.64
C PRO A 165 -17.86 -16.42 -3.94
N TYR A 166 -16.55 -16.69 -3.86
CA TYR A 166 -15.97 -18.02 -4.11
C TYR A 166 -15.89 -18.88 -2.85
N GLY A 167 -16.34 -18.37 -1.71
CA GLY A 167 -16.30 -19.06 -0.42
C GLY A 167 -17.53 -19.93 -0.14
N ALA A 168 -17.40 -20.83 0.84
CA ALA A 168 -18.41 -21.83 1.21
C ALA A 168 -19.69 -21.22 1.82
N HIS A 169 -19.59 -20.06 2.47
CA HIS A 169 -20.71 -19.36 3.12
C HIS A 169 -21.65 -18.67 2.11
N ASN A 170 -21.41 -18.81 0.80
CA ASN A 170 -22.24 -18.26 -0.25
C ASN A 170 -22.82 -19.36 -1.15
N PRO A 171 -23.75 -20.19 -0.64
CA PRO A 171 -24.30 -21.33 -1.38
C PRO A 171 -25.10 -20.90 -2.62
N LEU A 172 -25.61 -19.67 -2.62
CA LEU A 172 -26.34 -19.09 -3.75
C LEU A 172 -25.42 -18.42 -4.78
N HIS A 173 -24.10 -18.43 -4.54
CA HIS A 173 -23.12 -17.74 -5.38
C HIS A 173 -23.54 -16.29 -5.68
N VAL A 174 -24.03 -15.57 -4.67
CA VAL A 174 -24.35 -14.15 -4.80
C VAL A 174 -23.06 -13.40 -5.11
N MET A 175 -23.07 -12.68 -6.20
CA MET A 175 -21.85 -12.16 -6.80
C MET A 175 -21.32 -10.88 -6.12
N MET A 176 -22.19 -10.15 -5.45
CA MET A 176 -21.86 -9.01 -4.59
C MET A 176 -22.63 -9.11 -3.28
N PRO A 177 -22.22 -10.00 -2.35
CA PRO A 177 -22.81 -10.04 -1.03
C PRO A 177 -22.65 -8.66 -0.36
N SER A 178 -23.72 -8.10 0.18
CA SER A 178 -23.72 -6.79 0.85
C SER A 178 -22.61 -6.71 1.92
N THR A 179 -22.39 -7.81 2.64
CA THR A 179 -21.32 -7.99 3.61
C THR A 179 -19.93 -7.78 3.00
N ALA A 180 -19.64 -8.35 1.84
CA ALA A 180 -18.32 -8.26 1.18
C ALA A 180 -18.05 -6.85 0.62
N VAL A 181 -19.10 -6.19 0.13
CA VAL A 181 -19.06 -4.78 -0.27
C VAL A 181 -18.78 -3.89 0.94
N MET A 182 -19.43 -4.15 2.07
CA MET A 182 -19.20 -3.43 3.33
C MET A 182 -17.76 -3.63 3.83
N ILE A 183 -17.23 -4.85 3.83
CA ILE A 183 -15.83 -5.16 4.17
C ILE A 183 -14.89 -4.34 3.27
N SER A 184 -15.14 -4.34 1.97
CA SER A 184 -14.33 -3.58 1.00
C SER A 184 -14.37 -2.08 1.29
N ALA A 185 -15.54 -1.52 1.59
CA ALA A 185 -15.69 -0.11 1.93
C ALA A 185 -14.95 0.26 3.22
N VAL A 186 -15.07 -0.56 4.27
CA VAL A 186 -14.39 -0.33 5.55
C VAL A 186 -12.87 -0.38 5.40
N PHE A 187 -12.34 -1.35 4.66
CA PHE A 187 -10.90 -1.39 4.36
C PHE A 187 -10.46 -0.19 3.53
N ALA A 188 -11.25 0.23 2.53
CA ALA A 188 -10.90 1.37 1.70
C ALA A 188 -10.75 2.65 2.54
N VAL A 189 -11.72 2.94 3.42
CA VAL A 189 -11.69 4.16 4.24
C VAL A 189 -10.61 4.11 5.33
N THR A 190 -10.40 2.96 5.98
CA THR A 190 -9.41 2.82 7.06
C THR A 190 -7.97 2.79 6.53
N GLN A 191 -7.72 2.10 5.42
CA GLN A 191 -6.39 2.09 4.79
C GLN A 191 -6.05 3.44 4.17
N PHE A 192 -7.01 4.13 3.55
CA PHE A 192 -6.77 5.47 3.03
C PHE A 192 -6.48 6.48 4.16
N GLY A 193 -7.19 6.40 5.28
CA GLY A 193 -6.86 7.17 6.49
C GLY A 193 -5.43 6.90 6.99
N SER A 194 -5.00 5.64 6.96
CA SER A 194 -3.63 5.25 7.31
C SER A 194 -2.59 5.83 6.34
N VAL A 195 -2.89 5.93 5.05
CA VAL A 195 -2.02 6.64 4.08
C VAL A 195 -1.86 8.12 4.44
N LEU A 196 -2.95 8.80 4.80
CA LEU A 196 -2.90 10.21 5.24
C LEU A 196 -2.02 10.34 6.49
N PHE A 197 -2.25 9.50 7.49
CA PHE A 197 -1.50 9.48 8.72
C PHE A 197 0.01 9.22 8.50
N VAL A 198 0.37 8.20 7.73
CA VAL A 198 1.78 7.89 7.44
C VAL A 198 2.46 9.06 6.71
N LYS A 199 1.72 9.75 5.83
CA LYS A 199 2.23 10.96 5.18
C LYS A 199 2.50 12.07 6.17
N THR A 200 1.58 12.34 7.11
CA THR A 200 1.80 13.36 8.16
C THR A 200 3.03 13.04 9.01
N MET A 201 3.30 11.76 9.26
CA MET A 201 4.38 11.35 10.16
C MET A 201 5.75 11.23 9.50
N ILE A 202 5.82 10.89 8.21
CA ILE A 202 7.08 10.55 7.53
C ILE A 202 7.46 11.56 6.45
N ARG A 203 6.61 11.71 5.42
CA ARG A 203 7.00 12.41 4.17
C ARG A 203 6.65 13.88 4.18
N GLU A 204 5.49 14.20 4.76
CA GLU A 204 4.88 15.54 4.78
C GLU A 204 4.89 16.09 6.21
N ARG A 205 5.92 15.72 6.98
CA ARG A 205 6.04 16.06 8.40
C ARG A 205 6.11 17.58 8.56
N GLY A 206 5.25 18.11 9.44
CA GLY A 206 5.14 19.56 9.69
C GLY A 206 4.12 20.26 8.80
N SER A 207 3.56 19.59 7.77
CA SER A 207 2.50 20.17 6.96
C SER A 207 1.16 20.20 7.72
N ARG A 208 0.65 21.41 7.98
CA ARG A 208 -0.66 21.61 8.62
C ARG A 208 -1.80 21.02 7.79
N ALA A 209 -1.73 21.13 6.46
CA ALA A 209 -2.76 20.60 5.56
C ALA A 209 -2.91 19.08 5.70
N TYR A 210 -1.79 18.35 5.72
CA TYR A 210 -1.81 16.90 5.90
C TYR A 210 -2.24 16.49 7.32
N LEU A 211 -1.82 17.24 8.35
CA LEU A 211 -2.27 17.01 9.72
C LEU A 211 -3.79 17.17 9.86
N VAL A 212 -4.33 18.29 9.38
CA VAL A 212 -5.78 18.55 9.41
C VAL A 212 -6.53 17.51 8.60
N ALA A 213 -6.07 17.19 7.38
CA ALA A 213 -6.70 16.16 6.55
C ALA A 213 -6.72 14.79 7.25
N SER A 214 -5.63 14.39 7.89
CA SER A 214 -5.56 13.13 8.64
C SER A 214 -6.50 13.15 9.84
N ILE A 215 -6.50 14.20 10.66
CA ILE A 215 -7.38 14.28 11.84
C ILE A 215 -8.86 14.31 11.40
N ALA A 216 -9.20 15.16 10.43
CA ALA A 216 -10.56 15.29 9.92
C ALA A 216 -11.07 13.97 9.33
N TRP A 217 -10.24 13.23 8.59
CA TRP A 217 -10.61 11.92 8.05
C TRP A 217 -10.95 10.91 9.16
N HIS A 218 -10.10 10.80 10.19
CA HIS A 218 -10.33 9.85 11.28
C HIS A 218 -11.47 10.31 12.21
N ALA A 219 -11.66 11.61 12.39
CA ALA A 219 -12.77 12.15 13.16
C ALA A 219 -14.11 11.90 12.44
N ALA A 220 -14.16 12.10 11.12
CA ALA A 220 -15.33 11.76 10.31
C ALA A 220 -15.62 10.26 10.32
N LEU A 221 -14.58 9.41 10.27
CA LEU A 221 -14.72 7.96 10.41
C LEU A 221 -15.32 7.58 11.77
N PHE A 222 -14.77 8.12 12.86
CA PHE A 222 -15.29 7.88 14.22
C PHE A 222 -16.75 8.35 14.34
N ALA A 223 -17.04 9.59 13.94
CA ALA A 223 -18.40 10.13 13.95
C ALA A 223 -19.38 9.30 13.12
N GLY A 224 -18.97 8.85 11.93
CA GLY A 224 -19.79 7.99 11.06
C GLY A 224 -20.09 6.63 11.68
N VAL A 225 -19.10 6.03 12.36
CA VAL A 225 -19.31 4.76 13.09
C VAL A 225 -20.24 4.96 14.28
N THR A 226 -20.01 5.98 15.12
CA THR A 226 -20.87 6.29 16.27
C THR A 226 -22.29 6.62 15.83
N TRP A 227 -22.47 7.37 14.74
CA TRP A 227 -23.80 7.66 14.18
C TRP A 227 -24.51 6.39 13.69
N ARG A 228 -23.81 5.49 13.01
CA ARG A 228 -24.35 4.18 12.59
C ARG A 228 -24.80 3.36 13.81
N ILE A 229 -24.02 3.33 14.88
CA ILE A 229 -24.38 2.61 16.12
C ILE A 229 -25.59 3.25 16.78
N GLY A 230 -25.58 4.57 16.95
CA GLY A 230 -26.68 5.33 17.58
C GLY A 230 -27.99 5.31 16.80
N SER A 231 -27.95 5.11 15.48
CA SER A 231 -29.14 4.92 14.64
C SER A 231 -29.64 3.47 14.63
N PHE A 232 -28.78 2.50 14.92
CA PHE A 232 -29.12 1.08 14.95
C PHE A 232 -29.73 0.65 16.29
N LEU A 233 -29.20 1.14 17.41
CA LEU A 233 -29.65 0.74 18.77
C LEU A 233 -31.14 1.00 19.05
N PRO A 234 -31.73 2.16 18.71
CA PRO A 234 -33.16 2.40 18.90
C PRO A 234 -34.03 1.59 17.93
N ALA A 235 -33.49 1.21 16.77
CA ALA A 235 -34.24 0.48 15.74
C ALA A 235 -34.46 -1.01 16.10
N VAL A 236 -33.67 -1.56 17.03
CA VAL A 236 -33.77 -2.94 17.49
C VAL A 236 -34.37 -3.07 18.91
N GLY A 237 -34.90 -1.98 19.47
CA GLY A 237 -35.51 -1.97 20.81
C GLY A 237 -34.52 -2.27 21.94
N MET A 238 -33.23 -1.99 21.74
CA MET A 238 -32.17 -2.17 22.74
C MET A 238 -31.95 -0.87 23.53
N ASP A 239 -33.01 -0.38 24.17
CA ASP A 239 -33.04 0.89 24.90
C ASP A 239 -32.65 0.70 26.38
N ASP A 240 -32.58 -0.56 26.85
CA ASP A 240 -32.61 -0.93 28.27
C ASP A 240 -31.29 -0.74 29.04
N GLY A 241 -30.36 0.08 28.55
CA GLY A 241 -29.14 0.42 29.28
C GLY A 241 -28.24 -0.78 29.63
N SER A 242 -28.44 -1.92 28.99
CA SER A 242 -27.61 -3.12 29.20
C SER A 242 -26.26 -2.93 28.52
N TRP A 243 -25.19 -2.94 29.33
CA TRP A 243 -23.79 -3.06 28.88
C TRP A 243 -23.57 -4.43 28.22
N ILE A 244 -24.09 -4.61 27.01
CA ILE A 244 -23.77 -5.77 26.18
C ILE A 244 -22.73 -5.31 25.16
N PRO A 245 -21.53 -5.92 25.11
CA PRO A 245 -20.56 -5.66 24.06
C PRO A 245 -21.17 -6.08 22.71
N SER A 246 -21.82 -5.15 22.02
CA SER A 246 -22.36 -5.41 20.69
C SER A 246 -21.17 -5.57 19.72
N PRO A 247 -21.25 -6.45 18.70
CA PRO A 247 -20.16 -6.61 17.73
C PRO A 247 -19.80 -5.32 16.99
N LEU A 248 -20.71 -4.34 16.99
CA LEU A 248 -20.51 -2.99 16.46
C LEU A 248 -19.53 -2.15 17.31
N MET A 249 -19.38 -2.44 18.61
CA MET A 249 -18.42 -1.74 19.49
C MET A 249 -16.97 -1.92 19.04
N TRP A 250 -16.63 -3.04 18.38
CA TRP A 250 -15.29 -3.21 17.81
C TRP A 250 -14.98 -2.12 16.77
N GLY A 251 -15.96 -1.70 15.97
CA GLY A 251 -15.81 -0.59 15.04
C GLY A 251 -15.55 0.74 15.73
N GLU A 252 -16.26 1.01 16.83
CA GLU A 252 -16.09 2.24 17.61
C GLU A 252 -14.73 2.28 18.31
N LEU A 253 -14.32 1.18 18.96
CA LEU A 253 -13.00 1.07 19.60
C LEU A 253 -11.87 1.23 18.59
N VAL A 254 -11.97 0.60 17.42
CA VAL A 254 -10.97 0.76 16.36
C VAL A 254 -10.94 2.18 15.82
N SER A 255 -12.09 2.78 15.50
CA SER A 255 -12.12 4.15 14.98
C SER A 255 -11.64 5.19 16.01
N ALA A 256 -11.96 4.99 17.30
CA ALA A 256 -11.41 5.77 18.40
C ALA A 256 -9.89 5.63 18.50
N TRP A 257 -9.36 4.40 18.43
CA TRP A 257 -7.92 4.14 18.38
C TRP A 257 -7.25 4.85 17.18
N LEU A 258 -7.85 4.76 15.99
CA LEU A 258 -7.31 5.38 14.78
C LEU A 258 -7.30 6.91 14.87
N LEU A 259 -8.31 7.51 15.50
CA LEU A 259 -8.36 8.94 15.78
C LEU A 259 -7.32 9.34 16.84
N ALA A 260 -7.24 8.59 17.94
CA ALA A 260 -6.30 8.84 19.03
C ALA A 260 -4.85 8.83 18.52
N ARG A 261 -4.45 7.82 17.74
CA ARG A 261 -3.10 7.77 17.14
C ARG A 261 -2.86 8.94 16.18
N ALA A 262 -3.88 9.37 15.42
CA ALA A 262 -3.76 10.44 14.44
C ALA A 262 -3.55 11.81 15.08
N ILE A 263 -3.88 11.97 16.36
CA ILE A 263 -3.64 13.17 17.16
C ILE A 263 -2.36 13.02 18.00
N ALA A 264 -2.25 11.92 18.76
CA ALA A 264 -1.19 11.73 19.74
C ALA A 264 0.20 11.65 19.10
N LEU A 265 0.36 10.91 17.99
CA LEU A 265 1.67 10.72 17.39
C LEU A 265 2.23 11.99 16.71
N PRO A 266 1.44 12.78 15.96
CA PRO A 266 1.91 14.08 15.48
C PRO A 266 2.19 15.07 16.61
N TRP A 267 1.40 15.04 17.70
CA TRP A 267 1.64 15.89 18.88
C TRP A 267 2.92 15.51 19.63
N ILE A 268 3.20 14.22 19.82
CA ILE A 268 4.49 13.76 20.34
C ILE A 268 5.60 14.16 19.35
N GLY A 269 5.34 14.00 18.05
CA GLY A 269 6.23 14.32 16.95
C GLY A 269 6.66 15.79 16.87
N SER A 270 5.81 16.71 17.34
CA SER A 270 6.13 18.14 17.41
C SER A 270 7.07 18.48 18.59
N ARG A 271 7.08 17.64 19.63
CA ARG A 271 7.94 17.78 20.82
C ARG A 271 9.23 16.97 20.74
N ARG A 272 9.17 15.78 20.13
CA ARG A 272 10.28 14.82 20.02
C ARG A 272 10.24 14.08 18.70
N ARG A 273 11.41 13.82 18.11
CA ARG A 273 11.50 13.12 16.82
C ARG A 273 11.07 11.65 16.95
N VAL A 274 9.87 11.33 16.49
CA VAL A 274 9.39 9.94 16.38
C VAL A 274 10.09 9.23 15.21
N ARG A 275 10.67 8.05 15.47
CA ARG A 275 11.37 7.23 14.47
C ARG A 275 10.36 6.56 13.51
N PRO A 276 10.67 6.45 12.20
CA PRO A 276 9.78 5.81 11.23
C PRO A 276 9.38 4.36 11.57
N VAL A 277 10.26 3.61 12.25
CA VAL A 277 9.97 2.23 12.69
C VAL A 277 8.80 2.18 13.66
N VAL A 278 8.70 3.13 14.59
CA VAL A 278 7.60 3.21 15.57
C VAL A 278 6.28 3.48 14.85
N VAL A 279 6.30 4.41 13.89
CA VAL A 279 5.13 4.69 13.03
C VAL A 279 4.69 3.43 12.30
N GLY A 280 5.64 2.70 11.70
CA GLY A 280 5.35 1.44 11.01
C GLY A 280 4.78 0.34 11.91
N MET A 281 5.27 0.22 13.15
CA MET A 281 4.72 -0.73 14.14
C MET A 281 3.29 -0.35 14.54
N VAL A 282 3.02 0.93 14.79
CA VAL A 282 1.66 1.41 15.09
C VAL A 282 0.71 1.16 13.92
N GLU A 283 1.16 1.35 12.68
CA GLU A 283 0.36 1.02 11.49
C GLU A 283 0.07 -0.46 11.38
N MET A 284 1.05 -1.31 11.70
CA MET A 284 0.88 -2.76 11.65
C MET A 284 -0.17 -3.22 12.68
N VAL A 285 -0.09 -2.72 13.92
CA VAL A 285 -1.09 -2.97 14.96
C VAL A 285 -2.45 -2.43 14.54
N SER A 286 -2.52 -1.20 14.03
CA SER A 286 -3.77 -0.59 13.58
C SER A 286 -4.42 -1.37 12.43
N SER A 287 -3.62 -1.85 11.48
CA SER A 287 -4.09 -2.68 10.37
C SER A 287 -4.61 -4.03 10.84
N LEU A 288 -3.95 -4.63 11.84
CA LEU A 288 -4.39 -5.88 12.45
C LEU A 288 -5.69 -5.71 13.24
N LEU A 289 -5.83 -4.62 13.99
CA LEU A 289 -7.06 -4.28 14.71
C LEU A 289 -8.23 -4.11 13.75
N VAL A 290 -8.04 -3.38 12.63
CA VAL A 290 -9.04 -3.26 11.56
C VAL A 290 -9.36 -4.64 10.98
N PHE A 291 -8.36 -5.46 10.69
CA PHE A 291 -8.55 -6.79 10.13
C PHE A 291 -9.38 -7.71 11.04
N VAL A 292 -9.20 -7.64 12.35
CA VAL A 292 -9.97 -8.43 13.33
C VAL A 292 -11.37 -7.86 13.52
N ALA A 293 -11.50 -6.53 13.61
CA ALA A 293 -12.79 -5.89 13.86
C ALA A 293 -13.76 -6.04 12.68
N VAL A 294 -13.26 -6.01 11.44
CA VAL A 294 -14.12 -6.01 10.24
C VAL A 294 -14.99 -7.28 10.13
N PRO A 295 -14.44 -8.52 10.24
CA PRO A 295 -15.25 -9.73 10.28
C PRO A 295 -16.20 -9.76 11.49
N ALA A 296 -15.76 -9.30 12.66
CA ALA A 296 -16.59 -9.27 13.87
C ALA A 296 -17.82 -8.35 13.70
N MET A 297 -17.65 -7.20 13.05
CA MET A 297 -18.75 -6.26 12.73
C MET A 297 -19.75 -6.82 11.72
N THR A 298 -19.35 -7.83 10.93
CA THR A 298 -20.17 -8.42 9.87
C THR A 298 -20.88 -9.71 10.26
N ALA A 299 -20.47 -10.32 11.37
CA ALA A 299 -21.02 -11.58 11.89
C ALA A 299 -22.25 -11.35 12.82
N ALA A 300 -22.70 -10.11 12.93
CA ALA A 300 -23.80 -9.64 13.78
C ALA A 300 -24.99 -9.20 12.92
#